data_AF-A0A379FZA7-F1
#
_entry.id   AF-A0A379FZA7-F1
#
_cell.length_a   1.000
_cell.length_b   1.000
_cell.length_c   1.000
_cell.angle_alpha   90.00
_cell.angle_beta   90.00
_cell.angle_gamma   90.00
#
_symmetry.space_group_name_H-M   'P 1'
#
loop_
_entity.id
_entity.type
_entity.pdbx_description
1 polymer ?
#
loop_
_entity_poly.entity_id
_entity_poly.type
_entity_poly.pdbx_seq_one_letter_code
_entity_poly.pdbx_strand_id
1 'polypeptide(L)'
;MNQDEQNENIQHSFCKFDEKKQVSWECTRQHRSQNAKAYLHLPSIKVVPVIFLPGIMGSNLKNKDTGDSVWRMRSNWGLLAWDALGWVCTSGKRRRELLDPNAVETDFGQKVGNDNNESTYFANSRQKRG
;
A
#
# COMPACT_ATOMS: atom_id res chain seq x y z
N MET A 1 26.86 -9.19 -27.49
CA MET A 1 27.21 -7.82 -27.06
C MET A 1 28.26 -7.36 -28.04
N ASN A 2 27.86 -6.58 -29.06
CA ASN A 2 28.71 -6.24 -30.21
C ASN A 2 29.63 -5.08 -29.82
N GLN A 3 30.89 -5.16 -30.25
CA GLN A 3 31.97 -4.24 -29.87
C GLN A 3 31.84 -2.82 -30.48
N ASP A 4 30.79 -2.57 -31.28
CA ASP A 4 30.60 -1.30 -32.00
C ASP A 4 29.88 -0.20 -31.20
N GLU A 5 29.29 -0.51 -30.03
CA GLU A 5 28.59 0.49 -29.20
C GLU A 5 29.52 1.35 -28.34
N GLN A 6 30.83 1.03 -28.26
CA GLN A 6 31.78 1.75 -27.40
C GLN A 6 32.19 3.13 -27.92
N ASN A 7 31.84 3.49 -29.17
CA ASN A 7 32.19 4.78 -29.79
C ASN A 7 31.01 5.77 -29.88
N GLU A 8 29.84 5.43 -29.36
CA GLU A 8 28.71 6.35 -29.30
C GLU A 8 28.63 7.00 -27.91
N ASN A 9 28.45 8.33 -27.87
CA ASN A 9 28.26 9.08 -26.64
C ASN A 9 26.85 8.82 -26.09
N ILE A 10 26.67 7.65 -25.46
CA ILE A 10 25.39 7.15 -24.99
C ILE A 10 25.21 7.49 -23.51
N GLN A 11 24.17 8.26 -23.21
CA GLN A 11 23.72 8.52 -21.84
C GLN A 11 22.58 7.57 -21.48
N HIS A 12 22.74 6.80 -20.40
CA HIS A 12 21.64 6.04 -19.80
C HIS A 12 21.14 6.78 -18.56
N SER A 13 19.86 7.19 -18.57
CA SER A 13 19.23 7.82 -17.41
C SER A 13 18.09 6.95 -16.91
N PHE A 14 18.17 6.57 -15.64
CA PHE A 14 17.08 5.95 -14.91
C PHE A 14 16.13 7.02 -14.37
N CYS A 15 14.88 6.63 -14.13
CA CYS A 15 13.81 7.55 -13.78
C CYS A 15 13.83 7.95 -12.30
N LYS A 16 13.79 9.24 -11.99
CA LYS A 16 13.54 9.72 -10.63
C LYS A 16 12.06 10.01 -10.43
N PHE A 17 11.51 9.65 -9.29
CA PHE A 17 10.13 10.04 -8.92
C PHE A 17 10.14 11.40 -8.23
N ASP A 18 9.36 12.34 -8.76
CA ASP A 18 9.13 13.65 -8.15
C ASP A 18 8.22 13.54 -6.91
N GLU A 19 8.09 14.60 -6.10
CA GLU A 19 7.24 14.66 -4.90
C GLU A 19 5.78 14.31 -5.20
N LYS A 20 5.33 14.60 -6.42
CA LYS A 20 3.99 14.25 -6.94
C LYS A 20 3.89 12.79 -7.43
N LYS A 21 4.91 11.95 -7.18
CA LYS A 21 5.06 10.57 -7.67
C LYS A 21 5.03 10.45 -9.20
N GLN A 22 5.40 11.52 -9.91
CA GLN A 22 5.53 11.53 -11.37
C GLN A 22 6.95 11.13 -11.78
N VAL A 23 7.07 10.53 -12.97
CA VAL A 23 8.34 10.05 -13.51
C VAL A 23 9.08 11.22 -14.16
N SER A 24 10.33 11.45 -13.77
CA SER A 24 11.21 12.47 -14.32
C SER A 24 12.58 11.88 -14.67
N TRP A 25 13.26 12.46 -15.65
CA TRP A 25 14.63 12.07 -16.01
C TRP A 25 15.51 13.30 -16.02
N GLU A 26 16.75 13.11 -15.59
CA GLU A 26 17.79 14.13 -15.68
C GLU A 26 18.72 13.76 -16.84
N CYS A 27 18.81 14.63 -17.83
CA CYS A 27 19.65 14.44 -19.02
C CYS A 27 20.44 15.70 -19.33
N THR A 28 21.70 15.50 -19.72
CA THR A 28 22.60 16.60 -20.06
C THR A 28 22.66 16.72 -21.57
N ARG A 29 22.37 17.92 -22.09
CA ARG A 29 22.45 18.18 -23.53
C ARG A 29 23.90 18.29 -23.95
N GLN A 30 24.28 17.58 -25.02
CA GLN A 30 25.61 17.66 -25.61
C GLN A 30 25.57 18.36 -26.98
N HIS A 31 26.71 18.86 -27.42
CA HIS A 31 26.83 19.56 -28.70
C HIS A 31 26.51 18.63 -29.87
N ARG A 32 25.81 19.15 -30.90
CA ARG A 32 25.27 18.37 -32.04
C ARG A 32 26.34 17.52 -32.76
N SER A 33 27.59 17.98 -32.78
CA SER A 33 28.70 17.25 -33.43
C SER A 33 29.03 15.91 -32.77
N GLN A 34 28.58 15.66 -31.55
CA GLN A 34 28.91 14.46 -30.79
C GLN A 34 27.89 13.33 -30.96
N ASN A 35 26.79 13.56 -31.72
CA ASN A 35 25.73 12.58 -31.99
C ASN A 35 25.31 11.78 -30.75
N ALA A 36 25.20 12.45 -29.60
CA ALA A 36 24.89 11.80 -28.34
C ALA A 36 23.46 11.23 -28.36
N LYS A 37 23.31 9.98 -27.93
CA LYS A 37 22.01 9.32 -27.79
C LYS A 37 21.70 9.15 -26.31
N ALA A 38 20.46 9.40 -25.91
CA ALA A 38 20.01 9.21 -24.53
C ALA A 38 18.94 8.11 -24.49
N TYR A 39 19.17 7.08 -23.67
CA TYR A 39 18.18 6.06 -23.35
C TYR A 39 17.54 6.36 -22.00
N LEU A 40 16.24 6.61 -22.03
CA LEU A 40 15.42 6.85 -20.85
C LEU A 40 14.68 5.57 -20.47
N HIS A 41 15.06 4.99 -19.34
CA HIS A 41 14.42 3.76 -18.87
C HIS A 41 13.18 4.10 -18.05
N LEU A 42 12.02 3.55 -18.44
CA LEU A 42 10.80 3.59 -17.64
C LEU A 42 10.76 2.41 -16.66
N PRO A 43 10.29 2.62 -15.43
CA PRO A 43 10.07 1.52 -14.50
C PRO A 43 8.84 0.72 -14.95
N SER A 44 8.81 -0.58 -14.65
CA SER A 44 7.65 -1.42 -14.97
C SER A 44 6.40 -0.91 -14.24
N ILE A 45 5.40 -0.49 -15.02
CA ILE A 45 4.10 -0.01 -14.54
C ILE A 45 3.08 -1.13 -14.32
N LYS A 46 3.43 -2.38 -14.62
CA LYS A 46 2.49 -3.51 -14.47
C LYS A 46 2.16 -3.70 -12.99
N VAL A 47 0.88 -3.52 -12.65
CA VAL A 47 0.37 -3.74 -11.30
C VAL A 47 0.04 -5.22 -11.14
N VAL A 48 0.67 -5.87 -10.16
CA VAL A 48 0.30 -7.21 -9.71
C VAL A 48 -0.49 -7.04 -8.40
N PRO A 49 -1.80 -7.32 -8.37
CA PRO A 49 -2.58 -7.19 -7.15
C PRO A 49 -2.20 -8.31 -6.17
N VAL A 50 -1.91 -7.92 -4.92
CA VAL A 50 -1.74 -8.86 -3.81
C VAL A 50 -2.99 -8.74 -2.93
N ILE A 51 -3.77 -9.81 -2.86
CA ILE A 51 -5.02 -9.86 -2.08
C ILE A 51 -4.73 -10.59 -0.77
N PHE A 52 -4.91 -9.89 0.36
CA PHE A 52 -4.81 -10.49 1.69
C PHE A 52 -6.21 -10.90 2.17
N LEU A 53 -6.36 -12.18 2.51
CA LEU A 53 -7.58 -12.69 3.11
C LEU A 53 -7.35 -12.87 4.62
N PRO A 54 -8.05 -12.10 5.48
CA PRO A 54 -7.90 -12.23 6.92
C PRO A 54 -8.49 -13.56 7.42
N GLY A 55 -7.97 -14.05 8.54
CA GLY A 55 -8.42 -15.29 9.18
C GLY A 55 -9.62 -15.11 10.10
N ILE A 56 -9.79 -16.08 11.01
CA ILE A 56 -10.88 -16.11 12.00
C ILE A 56 -10.90 -14.81 12.80
N MET A 57 -12.06 -14.13 12.81
CA MET A 57 -12.29 -12.88 13.54
C MET A 57 -11.31 -11.73 13.17
N GLY A 58 -10.64 -11.84 12.02
CA GLY A 58 -9.63 -10.86 11.57
C GLY A 58 -10.18 -9.64 10.84
N SER A 59 -11.48 -9.61 10.56
CA SER A 59 -12.15 -8.46 9.92
C SER A 59 -12.97 -7.68 10.94
N ASN A 60 -12.93 -6.35 10.88
CA ASN A 60 -13.82 -5.52 11.68
C ASN A 60 -15.25 -5.61 11.13
N LEU A 61 -16.24 -5.66 12.01
CA LEU A 61 -17.66 -5.76 11.68
C LEU A 61 -18.43 -4.60 12.30
N LYS A 62 -19.39 -4.09 11.54
CA LYS A 62 -20.38 -3.11 11.99
C LYS A 62 -21.79 -3.58 11.66
N ASN A 63 -22.78 -3.02 12.34
CA ASN A 63 -24.18 -3.27 12.03
C ASN A 63 -24.56 -2.57 10.72
N LYS A 64 -25.30 -3.26 9.85
CA LYS A 64 -25.72 -2.73 8.54
C LYS A 64 -26.68 -1.54 8.66
N ASP A 65 -27.59 -1.60 9.62
CA ASP A 65 -28.68 -0.64 9.76
C ASP A 65 -28.24 0.60 10.56
N THR A 66 -27.54 0.38 11.67
CA THR A 66 -27.11 1.47 12.57
C THR A 66 -25.74 2.04 12.24
N GLY A 67 -24.89 1.26 11.54
CA GLY A 67 -23.50 1.60 11.31
C GLY A 67 -22.60 1.44 12.56
N ASP A 68 -23.15 0.96 13.68
CA ASP A 68 -22.40 0.82 14.91
C ASP A 68 -21.34 -0.28 14.81
N SER A 69 -20.14 -0.01 15.33
CA SER A 69 -19.08 -0.99 15.44
C SER A 69 -19.51 -2.14 16.35
N VAL A 70 -19.59 -3.34 15.80
CA VAL A 70 -19.91 -4.56 16.54
C VAL A 70 -18.62 -5.23 16.99
N TRP A 71 -17.76 -5.61 16.05
CA TRP A 71 -16.53 -6.35 16.32
C TRP A 71 -15.32 -5.58 15.78
N ARG A 72 -14.35 -5.30 16.64
CA ARG A 72 -13.10 -4.65 16.24
C ARG A 72 -11.97 -5.01 17.19
N MET A 73 -10.75 -5.00 16.66
CA MET A 73 -9.53 -5.10 17.47
C MET A 73 -8.73 -3.80 17.31
N ARG A 74 -8.73 -2.97 18.35
CA ARG A 74 -7.97 -1.71 18.37
C ARG A 74 -6.52 -1.98 18.75
N SER A 75 -5.58 -1.28 18.12
CA SER A 75 -4.14 -1.45 18.38
C SER A 75 -3.66 -0.81 19.70
N ASN A 76 -4.40 0.18 20.22
CA ASN A 76 -4.10 0.80 21.51
C ASN A 76 -4.50 -0.13 22.65
N TRP A 77 -3.54 -0.48 23.51
CA TRP A 77 -3.72 -1.39 24.64
C TRP A 77 -4.89 -1.04 25.55
N GLY A 78 -5.07 0.24 25.90
CA GLY A 78 -6.17 0.69 26.76
C GLY A 78 -7.53 0.53 26.09
N LEU A 79 -7.60 0.80 24.78
CA LEU A 79 -8.82 0.66 24.00
C LEU A 79 -9.17 -0.80 23.71
N LEU A 80 -8.15 -1.64 23.51
CA LEU A 80 -8.30 -3.09 23.38
C LEU A 80 -8.83 -3.71 24.68
N ALA A 81 -8.29 -3.29 25.83
CA ALA A 81 -8.81 -3.72 27.13
C ALA A 81 -10.27 -3.29 27.33
N TRP A 82 -10.64 -2.09 26.89
CA TRP A 82 -12.02 -1.60 26.95
C TRP A 82 -12.97 -2.40 26.06
N ASP A 83 -12.59 -2.67 24.81
CA ASP A 83 -13.38 -3.48 23.90
C ASP A 83 -13.51 -4.92 24.43
N ALA A 84 -12.42 -5.52 24.95
CA ALA A 84 -12.43 -6.84 25.56
C ALA A 84 -13.34 -6.90 26.80
N LEU A 85 -13.26 -5.90 27.68
CA LEU A 85 -14.12 -5.82 28.86
C LEU A 85 -15.60 -5.65 28.48
N GLY A 86 -15.89 -4.79 27.49
CA GLY A 86 -17.23 -4.62 26.95
C GLY A 86 -17.81 -5.94 26.42
N TRP A 87 -17.01 -6.71 25.69
CA TRP A 87 -17.40 -8.03 25.25
C TRP A 87 -17.60 -9.01 26.41
N VAL A 88 -16.68 -9.08 27.37
CA VAL A 88 -16.79 -9.94 28.57
C VAL A 88 -18.07 -9.64 29.35
N CYS A 89 -18.41 -8.37 29.54
CA CYS A 89 -19.62 -7.93 30.24
C CYS A 89 -20.91 -8.13 29.42
N THR A 90 -20.82 -8.37 28.11
CA THR A 90 -21.99 -8.62 27.25
C THR A 90 -22.49 -10.06 27.40
N SER A 91 -23.79 -10.24 27.63
CA SER A 91 -24.42 -11.56 27.79
C SER A 91 -24.41 -12.38 26.50
N GLY A 92 -24.43 -13.71 26.61
CA GLY A 92 -24.38 -14.62 25.44
C GLY A 92 -25.52 -14.41 24.44
N LYS A 93 -26.74 -14.14 24.94
CA LYS A 93 -27.90 -13.79 24.09
C LYS A 93 -27.62 -12.53 23.27
N ARG A 94 -27.09 -11.49 23.92
CA ARG A 94 -26.78 -10.23 23.26
C ARG A 94 -25.64 -10.34 22.26
N ARG A 95 -24.60 -11.13 22.56
CA ARG A 95 -23.51 -11.41 21.61
C ARG A 95 -24.02 -12.10 20.35
N ARG A 96 -24.95 -13.05 20.50
CA ARG A 96 -25.57 -13.78 19.37
C ARG A 96 -26.39 -12.86 18.48
N GLU A 97 -27.17 -11.96 19.06
CA GLU A 97 -27.94 -10.95 18.30
C GLU A 97 -27.03 -9.95 17.58
N LEU A 98 -25.95 -9.50 18.24
CA LEU A 98 -25.01 -8.53 17.66
C LEU A 98 -24.19 -9.13 16.52
N LEU A 99 -23.79 -10.41 16.61
CA LEU A 99 -22.96 -11.09 15.60
C LEU A 99 -23.80 -11.93 14.61
N ASP A 100 -25.04 -11.53 14.34
CA ASP A 100 -25.84 -12.18 13.30
C ASP A 100 -25.23 -11.90 11.91
N PRO A 101 -24.83 -12.94 11.14
CA PRO A 101 -24.26 -12.78 9.81
C PRO A 101 -25.13 -11.97 8.84
N ASN A 102 -26.45 -11.97 9.03
CA ASN A 102 -27.37 -11.23 8.17
C ASN A 102 -27.42 -9.73 8.52
N ALA A 103 -27.11 -9.37 9.78
CA ALA A 103 -27.20 -8.00 10.29
C ALA A 103 -25.86 -7.25 10.31
N VAL A 104 -24.74 -7.92 10.05
CA VAL A 104 -23.39 -7.33 10.10
C VAL A 104 -22.71 -7.29 8.74
N GLU A 105 -21.89 -6.27 8.53
CA GLU A 105 -21.02 -6.13 7.36
C GLU A 105 -19.60 -5.73 7.75
N THR A 106 -18.66 -5.90 6.82
CA THR A 106 -17.27 -5.48 7.03
C THR A 106 -17.17 -3.97 7.17
N ASP A 107 -16.47 -3.52 8.19
CA ASP A 107 -16.22 -2.10 8.42
C ASP A 107 -14.95 -1.63 7.69
N PHE A 108 -15.16 -0.89 6.60
CA PHE A 108 -14.09 -0.28 5.79
C PHE A 108 -13.71 1.14 6.23
N GLY A 109 -14.40 1.74 7.21
CA GLY A 109 -14.18 3.13 7.63
C GLY A 109 -13.00 3.33 8.59
N GLN A 110 -12.31 2.25 8.94
CA GLN A 110 -11.29 2.27 9.99
C GLN A 110 -9.94 2.77 9.47
N LYS A 111 -9.22 3.49 10.33
CA LYS A 111 -7.91 4.04 10.01
C LYS A 111 -6.88 2.91 9.88
N VAL A 112 -6.25 2.82 8.72
CA VAL A 112 -5.08 1.96 8.50
C VAL A 112 -3.84 2.68 9.00
N GLY A 113 -3.09 2.05 9.90
CA GLY A 113 -1.79 2.56 10.33
C GLY A 113 -0.73 2.36 9.25
N ASN A 114 0.24 3.27 9.14
CA ASN A 114 1.40 3.12 8.26
C ASN A 114 1.08 2.94 6.77
N ASP A 115 0.02 3.57 6.28
CA ASP A 115 -0.43 3.51 4.89
C ASP A 115 0.61 4.00 3.87
N ASN A 116 1.57 4.82 4.29
CA ASN A 116 2.61 5.41 3.45
C ASN A 116 4.03 4.86 3.68
N ASN A 117 4.18 3.70 4.31
CA ASN A 117 5.49 3.13 4.68
C ASN A 117 6.07 2.12 3.66
N GLU A 118 5.79 2.30 2.35
CA GLU A 118 6.29 1.40 1.30
C GLU A 118 7.81 1.23 1.36
N SER A 119 8.54 2.32 1.61
CA SER A 119 10.01 2.33 1.67
C SER A 119 10.60 1.56 2.87
N THR A 120 9.81 1.34 3.92
CA THR A 120 10.18 0.57 5.11
C THR A 120 10.02 -0.93 4.89
N TYR A 121 8.93 -1.34 4.24
CA TYR A 121 8.58 -2.76 4.07
C TYR A 121 9.10 -3.36 2.76
N PHE A 122 9.30 -2.54 1.72
CA PHE A 122 9.84 -2.96 0.45
C PHE A 122 11.23 -2.34 0.23
N ALA A 123 12.28 -3.11 0.55
CA ALA A 123 13.67 -2.68 0.42
C ALA A 123 13.99 -2.13 -0.98
N ASN A 124 13.41 -2.78 -2.02
CA ASN A 124 13.50 -2.40 -3.42
C ASN A 124 12.14 -1.86 -3.91
N SER A 125 11.60 -0.83 -3.24
CA SER A 125 10.36 -0.17 -3.65
C SER A 125 10.48 0.39 -5.07
N ARG A 126 9.35 0.56 -5.76
CA ARG A 126 9.34 1.11 -7.13
C ARG A 126 10.08 2.44 -7.23
N GLN A 127 9.99 3.24 -6.17
CA GLN A 127 10.65 4.54 -6.05
C GLN A 127 12.19 4.47 -6.00
N LYS A 128 12.76 3.34 -5.55
CA LYS A 128 14.22 3.13 -5.41
C LYS A 128 14.86 2.41 -6.59
N ARG A 129 14.06 1.84 -7.52
CA ARG A 129 14.56 1.17 -8.74
C ARG A 129 14.78 2.13 -9.90
N GLY A 130 14.59 3.40 -9.64
CA GLY A 130 14.80 4.51 -10.53
C GLY A 130 16.12 5.22 -10.28
#